data_AF-A0A417LEJ2-F1
#
_entry.id   AF-A0A417LEJ2-F1
#
_cell.length_a   1.000
_cell.length_b   1.000
_cell.length_c   1.000
_cell.angle_alpha   90.00
_cell.angle_beta   90.00
_cell.angle_gamma   90.00
#
_symmetry.space_group_name_H-M   'P 1'
#
loop_
_entity.id
_entity.type
_entity.pdbx_description
1 polymer ?
#
loop_
_entity_poly.entity_id
_entity_poly.type
_entity_poly.pdbx_seq_one_letter_code
_entity_poly.pdbx_strand_id
1 'polypeptide(L)'
;MKKVLLVLMAVALLTSCGKSLSGAGGEVTGVRSVAFNEPSPYGMVLIKRGSFEMGPADKDSLWGINPETKGVSFDAFWMDETEITNAKYRQFVYWVRDSIIRERLADPAYGGNDLFKITEDRYGEPVTPHLDWSRPIPWKRANEDELRAIESVYYVHPITGEKRLDEKQMVYKYEWYDYTGAALRKNRLDPSERVRNTDIQVNPNEVITISKDTAYIDDDGNIINETLTRPLSGPWDFLHTRIVNIYPDETCWVNDFNNAYNEPYMRMYFQHPGYDDYPVVGVSWEQATAFCVWRTDMFKQSLNFPAGQAIEPFRLPTEGEWEYAARAGKNENKYPWSTDELQNAKGCFMANFKPGKGNYTEDGHLIPSRVGSFAPNQFGLYDMAGNVAEWTSTMYSESGPSQMSDMNPDLRYNAAKEDPYAMKKKVVRGGSWKDVAQFIRSDMRTFEYQNETRSYIGFRCARTQIGFSRSKGKK
;
A
#
# COMPACT_ATOMS: atom_id res chain seq x y z
N MET A 1 -40.90 16.03 61.57
CA MET A 1 -40.15 15.99 60.28
C MET A 1 -39.68 14.57 59.95
N LYS A 2 -40.59 13.60 59.83
CA LYS A 2 -40.28 12.20 59.47
C LYS A 2 -41.17 11.62 58.36
N LYS A 3 -42.09 12.43 57.81
CA LYS A 3 -42.98 12.05 56.68
C LYS A 3 -42.60 12.69 55.33
N VAL A 4 -41.56 13.54 55.30
CA VAL A 4 -41.05 14.19 54.07
C VAL A 4 -39.83 13.45 53.51
N LEU A 5 -39.08 12.72 54.33
CA LEU A 5 -37.89 11.96 53.88
C LEU A 5 -38.25 10.67 53.12
N LEU A 6 -39.42 10.08 53.38
CA LEU A 6 -39.86 8.84 52.73
C LEU A 6 -40.38 9.06 51.29
N VAL A 7 -40.77 10.30 50.95
CA VAL A 7 -41.22 10.65 49.59
C VAL A 7 -40.02 10.96 48.68
N LEU A 8 -38.90 11.45 49.24
CA LEU A 8 -37.68 11.74 48.48
C LEU A 8 -36.84 10.48 48.15
N MET A 9 -36.91 9.41 48.95
CA MET A 9 -36.31 8.12 48.57
C MET A 9 -37.13 7.31 47.56
N ALA A 10 -38.45 7.55 47.47
CA ALA A 10 -39.31 6.88 46.49
C ALA A 10 -39.18 7.47 45.07
N VAL A 11 -38.70 8.71 44.94
CA VAL A 11 -38.49 9.37 43.63
C VAL A 11 -37.07 9.11 43.07
N ALA A 12 -36.10 8.75 43.91
CA ALA A 12 -34.73 8.43 43.47
C ALA A 12 -34.53 7.00 42.95
N LEU A 13 -35.55 6.13 43.05
CA LEU A 13 -35.50 4.74 42.56
C LEU A 13 -36.12 4.55 41.14
N LEU A 14 -36.52 5.63 40.47
CA LEU A 14 -37.12 5.57 39.12
C LEU A 14 -36.29 6.22 38.00
N THR A 15 -35.03 6.61 38.27
CA THR A 15 -34.08 6.97 37.21
C THR A 15 -33.09 5.84 36.93
N SER A 16 -33.61 4.62 36.76
CA SER A 16 -32.95 3.61 35.93
C SER A 16 -33.52 3.79 34.53
N CYS A 17 -32.87 4.61 33.70
CA CYS A 17 -33.06 4.52 32.25
C CYS A 17 -32.36 3.27 31.70
N GLY A 18 -32.75 2.10 32.21
CA GLY A 18 -32.70 0.89 31.43
C GLY A 18 -33.72 1.07 30.31
N LYS A 19 -33.25 1.29 29.07
CA LYS A 19 -34.10 1.16 27.89
C LYS A 19 -34.52 -0.31 27.80
N SER A 20 -35.57 -0.65 28.52
CA SER A 20 -36.32 -1.88 28.33
C SER A 20 -36.86 -1.86 26.90
N LEU A 21 -36.58 -2.94 26.17
CA LEU A 21 -37.24 -3.26 24.91
C LEU A 21 -38.74 -3.38 25.16
N SER A 22 -39.48 -2.29 24.98
CA SER A 22 -40.94 -2.34 24.94
C SER A 22 -41.44 -1.43 23.82
N GLY A 23 -41.93 -2.06 22.74
CA GLY A 23 -42.83 -1.39 21.79
C GLY A 23 -42.35 -1.29 20.36
N ALA A 24 -42.05 -2.41 19.71
CA ALA A 24 -42.27 -2.57 18.27
C ALA A 24 -42.78 -4.00 18.08
N GLY A 25 -44.01 -4.16 17.59
CA GLY A 25 -44.70 -5.45 17.54
C GLY A 25 -43.97 -6.44 16.64
N GLY A 26 -43.07 -7.27 17.17
CA GLY A 26 -42.34 -8.29 16.41
C GLY A 26 -41.49 -7.78 15.24
N GLU A 27 -41.47 -6.48 14.96
CA GLU A 27 -40.80 -5.88 13.81
C GLU A 27 -39.28 -5.81 14.02
N VAL A 28 -38.53 -6.08 12.96
CA VAL A 28 -37.06 -6.02 12.98
C VAL A 28 -36.62 -4.55 13.01
N THR A 29 -36.29 -4.04 14.20
CA THR A 29 -35.85 -2.63 14.38
C THR A 29 -34.34 -2.40 14.25
N GLY A 30 -33.56 -3.49 14.09
CA GLY A 30 -32.10 -3.47 13.96
C GLY A 30 -31.35 -3.14 15.25
N VAL A 31 -30.19 -3.76 15.44
CA VAL A 31 -29.25 -3.42 16.52
C VAL A 31 -28.14 -2.55 15.92
N ARG A 32 -27.99 -1.33 16.42
CA ARG A 32 -26.95 -0.39 15.95
C ARG A 32 -25.69 -0.57 16.78
N SER A 33 -24.56 -0.84 16.11
CA SER A 33 -23.25 -0.75 16.73
C SER A 33 -22.82 0.71 16.89
N VAL A 34 -21.89 0.98 17.82
CA VAL A 34 -21.31 2.32 17.99
C VAL A 34 -20.50 2.65 16.73
N ALA A 35 -20.87 3.75 16.06
CA ALA A 35 -20.14 4.20 14.89
C ALA A 35 -18.74 4.69 15.31
N PHE A 36 -17.70 3.97 14.88
CA PHE A 36 -16.33 4.47 14.94
C PHE A 36 -16.10 5.34 13.72
N ASN A 37 -15.82 6.63 13.95
CA ASN A 37 -15.38 7.50 12.89
C ASN A 37 -13.88 7.32 12.75
N GLU A 38 -13.47 6.60 11.71
CA GLU A 38 -12.07 6.50 11.35
C GLU A 38 -11.51 7.90 11.08
N PRO A 39 -10.33 8.25 11.63
CA PRO A 39 -9.68 9.50 11.31
C PRO A 39 -9.27 9.53 9.83
N SER A 40 -9.32 10.72 9.23
CA SER A 40 -8.79 10.93 7.89
C SER A 40 -7.29 10.57 7.88
N PRO A 41 -6.86 9.63 7.02
CA PRO A 41 -5.44 9.30 6.91
C PRO A 41 -4.63 10.53 6.50
N TYR A 42 -3.49 10.72 7.15
CA TYR A 42 -2.59 11.84 6.85
C TYR A 42 -2.10 11.79 5.40
N GLY A 43 -2.15 12.94 4.71
CA GLY A 43 -1.69 13.10 3.33
C GLY A 43 -2.54 12.38 2.29
N MET A 44 -3.80 12.02 2.62
CA MET A 44 -4.73 11.39 1.69
C MET A 44 -5.96 12.25 1.42
N VAL A 45 -6.42 12.16 0.17
CA VAL A 45 -7.65 12.77 -0.34
C VAL A 45 -8.75 11.72 -0.38
N LEU A 46 -9.97 12.10 0.00
CA LEU A 46 -11.14 11.25 -0.16
C LEU A 46 -11.70 11.37 -1.58
N ILE A 47 -11.61 10.29 -2.34
CA ILE A 47 -12.24 10.13 -3.64
C ILE A 47 -13.65 9.60 -3.42
N LYS A 48 -14.64 10.34 -3.89
CA LYS A 48 -16.06 9.97 -3.72
C LYS A 48 -16.40 8.81 -4.64
N ARG A 49 -17.38 8.01 -4.24
CA ARG A 49 -18.01 7.01 -5.11
C ARG A 49 -18.46 7.64 -6.43
N GLY A 50 -18.40 6.88 -7.50
CA GLY A 50 -18.88 7.30 -8.80
C GLY A 50 -18.70 6.23 -9.85
N SER A 51 -19.11 6.55 -11.08
CA SER A 51 -18.98 5.69 -12.23
C SER A 51 -18.37 6.46 -13.40
N PHE A 52 -17.56 5.79 -14.22
CA PHE A 52 -16.97 6.38 -15.40
C PHE A 52 -16.64 5.30 -16.44
N GLU A 53 -16.27 5.72 -17.65
CA GLU A 53 -15.79 4.83 -18.71
C GLU A 53 -14.28 4.72 -18.63
N MET A 54 -13.81 3.56 -18.16
CA MET A 54 -12.38 3.22 -18.04
C MET A 54 -11.82 2.78 -19.38
N GLY A 55 -10.63 3.26 -19.72
CA GLY A 55 -9.90 2.94 -20.93
C GLY A 55 -9.89 4.06 -21.97
N PRO A 56 -9.11 3.91 -23.04
CA PRO A 56 -8.98 4.93 -24.07
C PRO A 56 -10.26 5.05 -24.90
N ALA A 57 -10.79 6.27 -25.01
CA ALA A 57 -11.98 6.58 -25.82
C ALA A 57 -11.64 6.90 -27.29
N ASP A 58 -10.46 7.46 -27.54
CA ASP A 58 -10.04 7.89 -28.88
C ASP A 58 -9.27 6.79 -29.61
N LYS A 59 -9.56 6.64 -30.90
CA LYS A 59 -8.72 5.84 -31.80
C LYS A 59 -7.49 6.65 -32.21
N ASP A 60 -6.30 6.10 -32.00
CA ASP A 60 -5.05 6.67 -32.51
C ASP A 60 -4.38 5.67 -33.46
N SER A 61 -4.53 5.90 -34.78
CA SER A 61 -3.96 5.05 -35.81
C SER A 61 -2.43 5.12 -35.89
N LEU A 62 -1.82 6.22 -35.42
CA LEU A 62 -0.37 6.39 -35.48
C LEU A 62 0.34 5.45 -34.48
N TRP A 63 -0.35 5.12 -33.39
CA TRP A 63 0.19 4.31 -32.29
C TRP A 63 -0.58 3.01 -32.04
N GLY A 64 -1.54 2.68 -32.92
CA GLY A 64 -2.31 1.44 -32.84
C GLY A 64 -3.26 1.36 -31.63
N ILE A 65 -3.67 2.49 -31.05
CA ILE A 65 -4.62 2.51 -29.94
C ILE A 65 -6.02 2.26 -30.51
N ASN A 66 -6.61 1.15 -30.10
CA ASN A 66 -8.02 0.86 -30.33
C ASN A 66 -8.83 1.33 -29.13
N PRO A 67 -9.98 1.98 -29.36
CA PRO A 67 -10.84 2.38 -28.26
C PRO A 67 -11.44 1.13 -27.61
N GLU A 68 -11.13 0.92 -26.34
CA GLU A 68 -11.70 -0.13 -25.49
C GLU A 68 -12.12 0.52 -24.18
N THR A 69 -13.38 0.93 -24.12
CA THR A 69 -13.96 1.57 -22.94
C THR A 69 -14.88 0.61 -22.20
N LYS A 70 -14.84 0.64 -20.87
CA LYS A 70 -15.72 -0.14 -20.02
C LYS A 70 -16.34 0.72 -18.93
N GLY A 71 -17.67 0.70 -18.84
CA GLY A 71 -18.39 1.32 -17.74
C GLY A 71 -18.07 0.62 -16.42
N VAL A 72 -17.53 1.35 -15.47
CA VAL A 72 -17.15 0.84 -14.14
C VAL A 72 -17.64 1.77 -13.05
N SER A 73 -17.88 1.22 -11.86
CA SER A 73 -18.30 1.94 -10.66
C SER A 73 -17.35 1.65 -9.50
N PHE A 74 -17.02 2.68 -8.73
CA PHE A 74 -16.18 2.58 -7.54
C PHE A 74 -16.95 3.01 -6.31
N ASP A 75 -16.72 2.33 -5.20
CA ASP A 75 -17.02 2.90 -3.89
C ASP A 75 -16.02 4.01 -3.55
N ALA A 76 -16.29 4.76 -2.48
CA ALA A 76 -15.37 5.78 -2.03
C ALA A 76 -14.09 5.17 -1.44
N PHE A 77 -12.96 5.82 -1.71
CA PHE A 77 -11.65 5.41 -1.19
C PHE A 77 -10.77 6.62 -0.92
N TRP A 78 -9.79 6.44 -0.04
CA TRP A 78 -8.71 7.38 0.20
C TRP A 78 -7.55 7.08 -0.74
N MET A 79 -6.90 8.11 -1.26
CA MET A 79 -5.69 8.00 -2.07
C MET A 79 -4.70 9.07 -1.62
N ASP A 80 -3.41 8.75 -1.59
CA ASP A 80 -2.39 9.75 -1.26
C ASP A 80 -2.45 10.93 -2.24
N GLU A 81 -2.35 12.14 -1.69
CA GLU A 81 -2.39 13.39 -2.46
C GLU A 81 -1.25 13.47 -3.49
N THR A 82 -0.10 12.89 -3.15
CA THR A 82 1.10 12.79 -3.99
C THR A 82 1.65 11.37 -3.98
N GLU A 83 2.65 11.09 -4.81
CA GLU A 83 3.50 9.91 -4.69
C GLU A 83 4.21 9.86 -3.33
N ILE A 84 4.61 8.65 -2.91
CA ILE A 84 5.42 8.47 -1.72
C ILE A 84 6.79 9.11 -1.94
N THR A 85 7.19 10.01 -1.05
CA THR A 85 8.46 10.71 -1.14
C THR A 85 9.62 9.88 -0.57
N ASN A 86 10.85 10.23 -0.94
CA ASN A 86 12.06 9.67 -0.35
C ASN A 86 12.05 9.78 1.17
N ALA A 87 11.61 10.90 1.75
CA ALA A 87 11.52 11.06 3.21
C ALA A 87 10.52 10.08 3.86
N LYS A 88 9.32 9.92 3.27
CA LYS A 88 8.32 8.95 3.74
C LYS A 88 8.85 7.52 3.65
N TYR A 89 9.51 7.16 2.55
CA TYR A 89 10.07 5.82 2.38
C TYR A 89 11.28 5.57 3.28
N ARG A 90 12.12 6.58 3.53
CA ARG A 90 13.24 6.50 4.48
C ARG A 90 12.76 6.24 5.91
N GLN A 91 11.57 6.71 6.29
CA GLN A 91 10.97 6.34 7.57
C GLN A 91 10.75 4.82 7.68
N PHE A 92 10.32 4.17 6.60
CA PHE A 92 10.17 2.72 6.55
C PHE A 92 11.54 2.01 6.65
N VAL A 93 12.53 2.46 5.87
CA VAL A 93 13.90 1.93 5.95
C VAL A 93 14.48 2.05 7.37
N TYR A 94 14.31 3.21 8.00
CA TYR A 94 14.79 3.44 9.36
C TYR A 94 14.01 2.67 10.40
N TRP A 95 12.72 2.40 10.18
CA TRP A 95 11.96 1.50 11.05
C TRP A 95 12.53 0.08 11.01
N VAL A 96 12.87 -0.45 9.83
CA VAL A 96 13.49 -1.79 9.69
C VAL A 96 14.89 -1.80 10.32
N ARG A 97 15.73 -0.80 10.04
CA ARG A 97 17.03 -0.61 10.70
C ARG A 97 16.88 -0.66 12.22
N ASP A 98 15.93 0.11 12.74
CA ASP A 98 15.67 0.26 14.16
C ASP A 98 15.11 -1.02 14.80
N SER A 99 14.38 -1.85 14.05
CA SER A 99 13.98 -3.19 14.52
C SER A 99 15.18 -4.13 14.65
N ILE A 100 16.10 -4.11 13.68
CA ILE A 100 17.30 -4.97 13.70
C ILE A 100 18.22 -4.57 14.85
N ILE A 101 18.42 -3.27 15.06
CA ILE A 101 19.22 -2.78 16.19
C ILE A 101 18.60 -3.23 17.51
N ARG A 102 17.28 -3.10 17.70
CA ARG A 102 16.62 -3.54 18.95
C ARG A 102 16.72 -5.04 19.17
N GLU A 103 16.56 -5.83 18.11
CA GLU A 103 16.72 -7.28 18.18
C GLU A 103 18.14 -7.64 18.63
N ARG A 104 19.17 -6.98 18.08
CA ARG A 104 20.57 -7.16 18.48
C ARG A 104 20.84 -6.69 19.90
N LEU A 105 20.27 -5.57 20.34
CA LEU A 105 20.42 -5.09 21.72
C LEU A 105 19.83 -6.07 22.75
N ALA A 106 18.81 -6.83 22.37
CA ALA A 106 18.26 -7.91 23.19
C ALA A 106 19.09 -9.20 23.13
N ASP A 107 19.92 -9.38 22.10
CA ASP A 107 20.72 -10.60 21.90
C ASP A 107 21.91 -10.64 22.88
N PRO A 108 22.13 -11.75 23.61
CA PRO A 108 23.30 -11.96 24.45
C PRO A 108 24.64 -11.68 23.77
N ALA A 109 24.75 -11.87 22.44
CA ALA A 109 25.96 -11.57 21.68
C ALA A 109 26.36 -10.07 21.69
N TYR A 110 25.40 -9.18 21.95
CA TYR A 110 25.59 -7.73 22.02
C TYR A 110 25.17 -7.14 23.37
N GLY A 111 25.32 -7.91 24.45
CA GLY A 111 25.08 -7.45 25.82
C GLY A 111 23.79 -7.94 26.47
N GLY A 112 22.86 -8.53 25.70
CA GLY A 112 21.73 -9.31 26.25
C GLY A 112 20.75 -8.52 27.11
N ASN A 113 20.29 -7.36 26.64
CA ASN A 113 19.34 -6.56 27.38
C ASN A 113 17.90 -6.98 27.06
N ASP A 114 17.37 -7.94 27.84
CA ASP A 114 16.01 -8.47 27.71
C ASP A 114 14.92 -7.39 27.76
N LEU A 115 15.22 -6.19 28.27
CA LEU A 115 14.28 -5.07 28.30
C LEU A 115 13.81 -4.63 26.92
N PHE A 116 14.56 -4.91 25.85
CA PHE A 116 14.15 -4.61 24.48
C PHE A 116 13.17 -5.63 23.90
N LYS A 117 12.85 -6.72 24.64
CA LYS A 117 11.82 -7.70 24.30
C LYS A 117 10.75 -7.76 25.38
N ILE A 118 9.49 -7.69 24.97
CA ILE A 118 8.34 -7.93 25.82
C ILE A 118 8.01 -9.42 25.76
N THR A 119 8.21 -10.11 26.88
CA THR A 119 7.92 -11.55 27.04
C THR A 119 6.71 -11.83 27.91
N GLU A 120 6.22 -10.83 28.64
CA GLU A 120 5.11 -10.93 29.59
C GLU A 120 4.10 -9.80 29.35
N ASP A 121 2.82 -10.09 29.56
CA ASP A 121 1.77 -9.08 29.48
C ASP A 121 1.68 -8.21 30.75
N ARG A 122 0.70 -7.30 30.82
CA ARG A 122 0.48 -6.43 31.99
C ARG A 122 0.18 -7.22 33.28
N TYR A 123 -0.31 -8.45 33.16
CA TYR A 123 -0.70 -9.32 34.26
C TYR A 123 0.38 -10.36 34.61
N GLY A 124 1.53 -10.34 33.91
CA GLY A 124 2.64 -11.28 34.10
C GLY A 124 2.44 -12.63 33.40
N GLU A 125 1.47 -12.73 32.49
CA GLU A 125 1.29 -13.94 31.67
C GLU A 125 2.28 -13.95 30.49
N PRO A 126 2.88 -15.10 30.17
CA PRO A 126 3.85 -15.19 29.09
C PRO A 126 3.19 -14.96 27.73
N VAL A 127 3.78 -14.08 26.92
CA VAL A 127 3.36 -13.76 25.56
C VAL A 127 4.47 -14.09 24.56
N THR A 128 4.11 -14.20 23.28
CA THR A 128 5.12 -14.35 22.21
C THR A 128 6.09 -13.17 22.26
N PRO A 129 7.41 -13.42 22.39
CA PRO A 129 8.40 -12.35 22.49
C PRO A 129 8.32 -11.40 21.30
N HIS A 130 8.22 -10.11 21.57
CA HIS A 130 8.18 -9.06 20.55
C HIS A 130 8.94 -7.81 21.01
N LEU A 131 9.36 -6.98 20.06
CA LEU A 131 10.19 -5.81 20.34
C LEU A 131 9.45 -4.74 21.14
N ASP A 132 10.12 -4.20 22.16
CA ASP A 132 9.67 -3.02 22.90
C ASP A 132 10.04 -1.73 22.15
N TRP A 133 9.08 -1.20 21.40
CA TRP A 133 9.22 0.06 20.67
C TRP A 133 9.18 1.31 21.56
N SER A 134 8.75 1.19 22.82
CA SER A 134 8.72 2.31 23.76
C SER A 134 10.12 2.72 24.22
N ARG A 135 11.09 1.80 24.13
CA ARG A 135 12.47 2.05 24.52
C ARG A 135 13.25 2.72 23.40
N PRO A 136 13.92 3.86 23.69
CA PRO A 136 14.76 4.54 22.72
C PRO A 136 16.08 3.78 22.54
N ILE A 137 16.57 3.75 21.30
CA ILE A 137 17.93 3.27 21.00
C ILE A 137 18.95 4.30 21.53
N PRO A 138 20.04 3.88 22.21
CA PRO A 138 21.00 4.78 22.84
C PRO A 138 22.00 5.41 21.84
N TRP A 139 21.52 6.20 20.87
CA TRP A 139 22.34 6.77 19.78
C TRP A 139 23.55 7.64 20.20
N LYS A 140 23.51 8.31 21.37
CA LYS A 140 24.55 9.29 21.79
C LYS A 140 25.45 8.82 22.93
N ARG A 141 24.99 7.87 23.74
CA ARG A 141 25.66 7.41 24.96
C ARG A 141 25.58 5.89 25.05
N ALA A 142 25.83 5.23 23.93
CA ALA A 142 25.92 3.79 23.86
C ALA A 142 27.16 3.31 24.62
N ASN A 143 27.02 2.22 25.37
CA ASN A 143 28.17 1.44 25.83
C ASN A 143 28.82 0.68 24.63
N GLU A 144 29.92 -0.04 24.87
CA GLU A 144 30.65 -0.72 23.79
C GLU A 144 29.79 -1.77 23.07
N ASP A 145 28.99 -2.54 23.81
CA ASP A 145 28.12 -3.58 23.26
C ASP A 145 26.95 -3.00 22.46
N GLU A 146 26.31 -1.96 23.01
CA GLU A 146 25.26 -1.19 22.34
C GLU A 146 25.79 -0.52 21.07
N LEU A 147 27.02 -0.02 21.09
CA LEU A 147 27.65 0.57 19.92
C LEU A 147 27.93 -0.50 18.86
N ARG A 148 28.39 -1.71 19.24
CA ARG A 148 28.53 -2.84 18.31
C ARG A 148 27.19 -3.21 17.68
N ALA A 149 26.09 -3.23 18.44
CA ALA A 149 24.75 -3.47 17.91
C ALA A 149 24.32 -2.37 16.93
N ILE A 150 24.57 -1.09 17.24
CA ILE A 150 24.24 0.03 16.35
C ILE A 150 25.10 0.01 15.08
N GLU A 151 26.40 -0.25 15.18
CA GLU A 151 27.33 -0.28 14.05
C GLU A 151 27.09 -1.46 13.11
N SER A 152 26.55 -2.58 13.63
CA SER A 152 26.36 -3.82 12.87
C SER A 152 25.40 -3.71 11.66
N VAL A 153 24.53 -2.70 11.61
CA VAL A 153 23.64 -2.44 10.46
C VAL A 153 24.25 -1.50 9.43
N TYR A 154 25.45 -0.98 9.68
CA TYR A 154 26.17 -0.10 8.77
C TYR A 154 27.35 -0.82 8.13
N TYR A 155 27.62 -0.43 6.90
CA TYR A 155 28.78 -0.87 6.14
C TYR A 155 29.62 0.35 5.78
N VAL A 156 30.94 0.22 5.96
CA VAL A 156 31.90 1.24 5.51
C VAL A 156 32.48 0.77 4.19
N HIS A 157 32.27 1.57 3.15
CA HIS A 157 32.79 1.24 1.83
C HIS A 157 34.33 1.24 1.87
N PRO A 158 35.01 0.15 1.44
CA PRO A 158 36.44 -0.05 1.66
C PRO A 158 37.32 0.96 0.89
N ILE A 159 36.83 1.47 -0.24
CA ILE A 159 37.55 2.45 -1.08
C ILE A 159 37.22 3.89 -0.72
N THR A 160 35.93 4.27 -0.70
CA THR A 160 35.50 5.66 -0.45
C THR A 160 35.52 6.05 1.03
N GLY A 161 35.50 5.09 1.95
CA GLY A 161 35.36 5.32 3.40
C GLY A 161 33.98 5.83 3.81
N GLU A 162 33.02 5.90 2.89
CA GLU A 162 31.65 6.31 3.21
C GLU A 162 30.96 5.25 4.08
N LYS A 163 30.43 5.67 5.22
CA LYS A 163 29.58 4.83 6.06
C LYS A 163 28.13 4.92 5.57
N ARG A 164 27.59 3.80 5.14
CA ARG A 164 26.22 3.67 4.60
C ARG A 164 25.48 2.57 5.35
N LEU A 165 24.16 2.57 5.22
CA LEU A 165 23.34 1.48 5.74
C LEU A 165 23.62 0.22 4.92
N ASP A 166 23.74 -0.93 5.57
CA ASP A 166 23.89 -2.20 4.84
C ASP A 166 22.55 -2.60 4.23
N GLU A 167 22.44 -2.36 2.92
CA GLU A 167 21.26 -2.66 2.11
C GLU A 167 20.83 -4.13 2.24
N LYS A 168 21.76 -5.07 2.39
CA LYS A 168 21.44 -6.52 2.42
C LYS A 168 20.69 -6.92 3.68
N GLN A 169 20.87 -6.17 4.76
CA GLN A 169 20.23 -6.42 6.04
C GLN A 169 18.83 -5.82 6.13
N MET A 170 18.45 -4.91 5.22
CA MET A 170 17.17 -4.18 5.27
C MET A 170 16.01 -5.06 4.80
N VAL A 171 15.78 -6.13 5.54
CA VAL A 171 14.83 -7.18 5.23
C VAL A 171 13.59 -7.01 6.09
N TYR A 172 12.43 -6.94 5.45
CA TYR A 172 11.14 -6.84 6.09
C TYR A 172 10.30 -8.09 5.83
N LYS A 173 9.88 -8.74 6.91
CA LYS A 173 8.95 -9.87 6.89
C LYS A 173 7.56 -9.36 7.25
N TYR A 174 6.57 -9.71 6.44
CA TYR A 174 5.18 -9.40 6.72
C TYR A 174 4.24 -10.53 6.33
N GLU A 175 3.03 -10.46 6.87
CA GLU A 175 1.99 -11.45 6.67
C GLU A 175 0.70 -10.77 6.21
N TRP A 176 -0.10 -11.46 5.40
CA TRP A 176 -1.43 -11.01 5.03
C TRP A 176 -2.40 -12.17 4.97
N TYR A 177 -3.66 -11.88 5.31
CA TYR A 177 -4.73 -12.87 5.29
C TYR A 177 -5.55 -12.73 4.00
N ASP A 178 -5.67 -13.80 3.21
CA ASP A 178 -6.52 -13.83 2.02
C ASP A 178 -7.99 -14.06 2.38
N TYR A 179 -8.68 -12.98 2.71
CA TYR A 179 -10.12 -12.97 2.97
C TYR A 179 -10.94 -13.43 1.76
N THR A 180 -10.49 -13.14 0.54
CA THR A 180 -11.22 -13.49 -0.67
C THR A 180 -11.18 -14.99 -0.87
N GLY A 181 -9.99 -15.60 -0.86
CA GLY A 181 -9.80 -17.05 -0.94
C GLY A 181 -10.54 -17.78 0.18
N ALA A 182 -10.47 -17.30 1.41
CA ALA A 182 -11.17 -17.88 2.56
C ALA A 182 -12.70 -17.85 2.42
N ALA A 183 -13.26 -16.82 1.76
CA ALA A 183 -14.70 -16.65 1.60
C ALA A 183 -15.31 -17.49 0.45
N LEU A 184 -14.49 -17.95 -0.51
CA LEU A 184 -14.97 -18.74 -1.64
C LEU A 184 -15.62 -20.05 -1.18
N ARG A 185 -16.84 -20.34 -1.66
CA ARG A 185 -17.59 -21.55 -1.27
C ARG A 185 -16.82 -22.84 -1.55
N LYS A 186 -16.10 -22.90 -2.66
CA LYS A 186 -15.25 -24.05 -3.02
C LYS A 186 -14.17 -24.37 -1.97
N ASN A 187 -13.78 -23.37 -1.16
CA ASN A 187 -12.76 -23.48 -0.13
C ASN A 187 -13.35 -23.70 1.28
N ARG A 188 -14.64 -24.02 1.39
CA ARG A 188 -15.24 -24.36 2.70
C ARG A 188 -14.86 -25.78 3.09
N LEU A 189 -14.48 -25.99 4.35
CA LEU A 189 -14.10 -27.32 4.84
C LEU A 189 -15.25 -28.31 4.76
N ASP A 190 -16.45 -27.90 5.18
CA ASP A 190 -17.67 -28.71 5.04
C ASP A 190 -18.07 -28.85 3.56
N PRO A 191 -18.04 -30.08 2.99
CA PRO A 191 -18.44 -30.32 1.61
C PRO A 191 -19.88 -29.86 1.31
N SER A 192 -20.80 -30.03 2.26
CA SER A 192 -22.23 -29.68 2.08
C SER A 192 -22.45 -28.19 1.88
N GLU A 193 -21.53 -27.34 2.34
CA GLU A 193 -21.61 -25.89 2.16
C GLU A 193 -21.02 -25.40 0.84
N ARG A 194 -20.26 -26.24 0.12
CA ARG A 194 -19.57 -25.85 -1.12
C ARG A 194 -20.56 -25.68 -2.27
N VAL A 195 -21.54 -26.59 -2.36
CA VAL A 195 -22.50 -26.66 -3.46
C VAL A 195 -23.91 -26.48 -2.91
N ARG A 196 -24.56 -25.38 -3.29
CA ARG A 196 -25.98 -25.15 -2.94
C ARG A 196 -26.96 -25.87 -3.86
N ASN A 197 -26.49 -26.29 -5.04
CA ASN A 197 -27.34 -27.02 -5.98
C ASN A 197 -27.53 -28.45 -5.48
N THR A 198 -28.74 -28.75 -5.00
CA THR A 198 -29.11 -30.05 -4.43
C THR A 198 -29.13 -31.18 -5.46
N ASP A 199 -29.14 -30.85 -6.75
CA ASP A 199 -29.11 -31.84 -7.84
C ASP A 199 -27.71 -32.43 -8.06
N ILE A 200 -26.68 -31.79 -7.49
CA ILE A 200 -25.28 -32.23 -7.60
C ILE A 200 -24.90 -32.97 -6.32
N GLN A 201 -24.54 -34.24 -6.46
CA GLN A 201 -23.98 -35.00 -5.35
C GLN A 201 -22.57 -34.50 -5.03
N VAL A 202 -22.38 -34.01 -3.81
CA VAL A 202 -21.07 -33.57 -3.32
C VAL A 202 -20.26 -34.80 -2.91
N ASN A 203 -19.03 -34.89 -3.37
CA ASN A 203 -18.09 -35.91 -2.92
C ASN A 203 -17.54 -35.54 -1.52
N PRO A 204 -17.85 -36.30 -0.44
CA PRO A 204 -17.40 -35.97 0.91
C PRO A 204 -15.88 -36.07 1.09
N ASN A 205 -15.21 -36.85 0.22
CA ASN A 205 -13.77 -37.11 0.29
C ASN A 205 -12.96 -36.20 -0.65
N GLU A 206 -13.59 -35.18 -1.23
CA GLU A 206 -12.89 -34.23 -2.09
C GLU A 206 -11.90 -33.39 -1.28
N VAL A 207 -10.61 -33.59 -1.57
CA VAL A 207 -9.51 -32.80 -1.01
C VAL A 207 -9.37 -31.52 -1.81
N ILE A 208 -9.69 -30.39 -1.18
CA ILE A 208 -9.47 -29.07 -1.77
C ILE A 208 -7.99 -28.73 -1.63
N THR A 209 -7.38 -28.38 -2.75
CA THR A 209 -5.99 -27.92 -2.79
C THR A 209 -5.99 -26.41 -2.92
N ILE A 210 -5.14 -25.75 -2.15
CA ILE A 210 -4.93 -24.31 -2.22
C ILE A 210 -3.46 -23.97 -2.44
N SER A 211 -3.22 -22.76 -2.95
CA SER A 211 -1.89 -22.17 -3.05
C SER A 211 -1.64 -21.28 -1.84
N LYS A 212 -0.50 -21.48 -1.16
CA LYS A 212 -0.09 -20.71 0.01
C LYS A 212 1.33 -20.17 -0.18
N ASP A 213 1.44 -18.85 -0.25
CA ASP A 213 2.74 -18.17 -0.19
C ASP A 213 3.36 -18.26 1.21
N THR A 214 4.60 -18.73 1.28
CA THR A 214 5.38 -18.85 2.51
C THR A 214 6.77 -18.26 2.31
N ALA A 215 7.31 -17.70 3.40
CA ALA A 215 8.66 -17.15 3.38
C ALA A 215 9.39 -17.39 4.70
N TYR A 216 10.65 -17.81 4.58
CA TYR A 216 11.55 -18.08 5.70
C TYR A 216 13.00 -17.80 5.30
N ILE A 217 13.88 -17.73 6.30
CA ILE A 217 15.32 -17.64 6.12
C ILE A 217 15.86 -19.06 6.36
N ASP A 218 16.62 -19.61 5.42
CA ASP A 218 17.22 -20.94 5.57
C ASP A 218 18.45 -20.90 6.50
N ASP A 219 19.02 -22.08 6.79
CA ASP A 219 20.18 -22.22 7.68
C ASP A 219 21.43 -21.48 7.16
N ASP A 220 21.50 -21.25 5.84
CA ASP A 220 22.58 -20.51 5.17
C ASP A 220 22.34 -18.98 5.17
N GLY A 221 21.20 -18.52 5.70
CA GLY A 221 20.83 -17.11 5.76
C GLY A 221 20.18 -16.57 4.47
N ASN A 222 19.85 -17.43 3.51
CA ASN A 222 19.17 -17.01 2.28
C ASN A 222 17.68 -16.83 2.52
N ILE A 223 17.13 -15.81 1.88
CA ILE A 223 15.69 -15.54 1.90
C ILE A 223 14.99 -16.45 0.89
N ILE A 224 14.17 -17.37 1.40
CA ILE A 224 13.33 -18.24 0.59
C ILE A 224 11.92 -17.71 0.58
N ASN A 225 11.38 -17.50 -0.61
CA ASN A 225 9.98 -17.18 -0.84
C ASN A 225 9.44 -18.14 -1.90
N GLU A 226 8.40 -18.87 -1.56
CA GLU A 226 7.83 -19.91 -2.40
C GLU A 226 6.32 -20.02 -2.22
N THR A 227 5.65 -20.52 -3.25
CA THR A 227 4.21 -20.77 -3.25
C THR A 227 3.98 -22.27 -3.15
N LEU A 228 3.47 -22.71 -2.00
CA LEU A 228 3.20 -24.11 -1.74
C LEU A 228 1.79 -24.49 -2.21
N THR A 229 1.68 -25.58 -2.95
CA THR A 229 0.40 -26.19 -3.28
C THR A 229 0.11 -27.30 -2.26
N ARG A 230 -0.93 -27.12 -1.42
CA ARG A 230 -1.23 -28.06 -0.33
C ARG A 230 -2.73 -28.29 -0.10
N PRO A 231 -3.11 -29.43 0.50
CA PRO A 231 -4.47 -29.64 0.98
C PRO A 231 -4.90 -28.58 2.00
N LEU A 232 -6.12 -28.09 1.86
CA LEU A 232 -6.74 -27.18 2.81
C LEU A 232 -7.04 -27.93 4.12
N SER A 233 -6.53 -27.39 5.21
CA SER A 233 -6.69 -27.92 6.57
C SER A 233 -7.44 -26.95 7.48
N GLY A 234 -7.29 -25.64 7.29
CA GLY A 234 -7.96 -24.66 8.13
C GLY A 234 -7.72 -23.21 7.73
N PRO A 235 -8.24 -22.26 8.54
CA PRO A 235 -8.13 -20.83 8.25
C PRO A 235 -6.69 -20.33 8.13
N TRP A 236 -5.74 -20.95 8.84
CA TRP A 236 -4.31 -20.62 8.78
C TRP A 236 -3.67 -20.84 7.41
N ASP A 237 -4.31 -21.62 6.54
CA ASP A 237 -3.80 -21.85 5.20
C ASP A 237 -3.99 -20.63 4.27
N PHE A 238 -4.87 -19.68 4.64
CA PHE A 238 -5.03 -18.38 3.97
C PHE A 238 -4.15 -17.27 4.56
N LEU A 239 -3.36 -17.57 5.59
CA LEU A 239 -2.34 -16.66 6.10
C LEU A 239 -1.05 -16.88 5.31
N HIS A 240 -0.68 -15.86 4.54
CA HIS A 240 0.50 -15.85 3.69
C HIS A 240 1.63 -15.04 4.32
N THR A 241 2.86 -15.33 3.92
CA THR A 241 4.06 -14.66 4.43
C THR A 241 5.00 -14.31 3.29
N ARG A 242 5.60 -13.11 3.34
CA ARG A 242 6.62 -12.65 2.40
C ARG A 242 7.80 -12.03 3.14
N ILE A 243 9.00 -12.22 2.61
CA ILE A 243 10.21 -11.55 3.05
C ILE A 243 10.78 -10.78 1.87
N VAL A 244 10.96 -9.46 2.02
CA VAL A 244 11.41 -8.54 0.97
C VAL A 244 12.57 -7.70 1.50
N ASN A 245 13.63 -7.54 0.70
CA ASN A 245 14.61 -6.48 0.94
C ASN A 245 14.00 -5.15 0.50
N ILE A 246 13.87 -4.20 1.42
CA ILE A 246 13.14 -2.95 1.22
C ILE A 246 14.02 -1.77 0.84
N TYR A 247 15.36 -1.91 0.83
CA TYR A 247 16.23 -0.81 0.45
C TYR A 247 16.07 -0.49 -1.06
N PRO A 248 15.84 0.77 -1.46
CA PRO A 248 15.71 1.12 -2.87
C PRO A 248 16.99 0.81 -3.64
N ASP A 249 16.85 0.29 -4.85
CA ASP A 249 17.98 0.08 -5.75
C ASP A 249 18.44 1.41 -6.33
N GLU A 250 19.49 1.98 -5.75
CA GLU A 250 20.13 3.22 -6.20
C GLU A 250 20.77 3.06 -7.61
N THR A 251 21.11 1.84 -8.04
CA THR A 251 21.83 1.58 -9.29
C THR A 251 20.94 1.75 -10.54
N CYS A 252 19.61 1.78 -10.37
CA CYS A 252 18.66 2.01 -11.46
C CYS A 252 18.96 3.30 -12.25
N TRP A 253 19.49 4.34 -11.59
CA TRP A 253 19.89 5.60 -12.23
C TRP A 253 20.95 5.42 -13.32
N VAL A 254 21.81 4.41 -13.20
CA VAL A 254 22.84 4.05 -14.19
C VAL A 254 22.31 3.00 -15.15
N ASN A 255 21.65 1.97 -14.63
CA ASN A 255 21.23 0.79 -15.40
C ASN A 255 20.06 1.07 -16.36
N ASP A 256 19.17 2.00 -16.04
CA ASP A 256 18.06 2.36 -16.92
C ASP A 256 18.48 3.23 -18.11
N PHE A 257 19.62 3.93 -17.99
CA PHE A 257 20.08 4.92 -18.96
C PHE A 257 21.55 4.70 -19.33
N ASN A 258 21.77 3.74 -20.24
CA ASN A 258 23.10 3.47 -20.77
C ASN A 258 23.71 4.74 -21.42
N ASN A 259 25.00 4.99 -21.10
CA ASN A 259 25.78 6.13 -21.58
C ASN A 259 25.27 7.51 -21.12
N ALA A 260 24.56 7.60 -19.98
CA ALA A 260 24.20 8.86 -19.34
C ALA A 260 25.05 9.15 -18.09
N TYR A 261 25.37 10.42 -17.84
CA TYR A 261 26.09 10.86 -16.63
C TYR A 261 25.14 10.96 -15.42
N ASN A 262 24.69 9.81 -14.92
CA ASN A 262 23.71 9.71 -13.83
C ASN A 262 24.28 9.22 -12.49
N GLU A 263 25.60 9.02 -12.42
CA GLU A 263 26.30 8.63 -11.18
C GLU A 263 26.00 9.56 -9.98
N PRO A 264 25.83 10.90 -10.14
CA PRO A 264 25.41 11.75 -9.03
C PRO A 264 24.05 11.36 -8.44
N TYR A 265 23.08 10.98 -9.27
CA TYR A 265 21.75 10.57 -8.81
C TYR A 265 21.79 9.23 -8.09
N MET A 266 22.56 8.27 -8.61
CA MET A 266 22.82 7.00 -7.91
C MET A 266 23.33 7.27 -6.47
N ARG A 267 24.30 8.17 -6.29
CA ARG A 267 24.89 8.42 -4.96
C ARG A 267 24.02 9.24 -4.02
N MET A 268 23.18 10.13 -4.55
CA MET A 268 22.56 11.21 -3.76
C MET A 268 21.04 11.16 -3.72
N TYR A 269 20.35 10.55 -4.70
CA TYR A 269 18.89 10.72 -4.84
C TYR A 269 18.12 10.23 -3.60
N PHE A 270 18.41 9.03 -3.09
CA PHE A 270 17.73 8.51 -1.91
C PHE A 270 18.32 9.05 -0.60
N GLN A 271 19.61 9.42 -0.58
CA GLN A 271 20.34 9.71 0.66
C GLN A 271 20.36 11.20 1.02
N HIS A 272 20.46 12.09 0.04
CA HIS A 272 20.71 13.51 0.27
C HIS A 272 19.42 14.26 0.63
N PRO A 273 19.39 15.11 1.68
CA PRO A 273 18.18 15.84 2.12
C PRO A 273 17.54 16.72 1.04
N GLY A 274 18.33 17.16 0.06
CA GLY A 274 17.83 17.92 -1.09
C GLY A 274 16.72 17.21 -1.87
N TYR A 275 16.66 15.88 -1.80
CA TYR A 275 15.68 15.03 -2.49
C TYR A 275 14.58 14.48 -1.56
N ASP A 276 14.45 14.98 -0.34
CA ASP A 276 13.48 14.45 0.64
C ASP A 276 12.03 14.51 0.16
N ASP A 277 11.67 15.56 -0.58
CA ASP A 277 10.32 15.77 -1.15
C ASP A 277 10.18 15.28 -2.61
N TYR A 278 11.16 14.54 -3.12
CA TYR A 278 11.08 13.92 -4.44
C TYR A 278 10.42 12.53 -4.30
N PRO A 279 9.73 12.02 -5.33
CA PRO A 279 9.13 10.71 -5.28
C PRO A 279 10.21 9.62 -5.11
N VAL A 280 9.92 8.61 -4.31
CA VAL A 280 10.80 7.45 -4.19
C VAL A 280 10.77 6.66 -5.51
N VAL A 281 11.97 6.28 -5.98
CA VAL A 281 12.18 5.47 -7.19
C VAL A 281 13.21 4.39 -6.89
N GLY A 282 13.45 3.48 -7.84
CA GLY A 282 14.29 2.30 -7.59
C GLY A 282 13.61 1.31 -6.65
N VAL A 283 12.27 1.36 -6.58
CA VAL A 283 11.45 0.45 -5.77
C VAL A 283 10.63 -0.49 -6.65
N SER A 284 10.66 -1.77 -6.33
CA SER A 284 9.88 -2.79 -7.01
C SER A 284 8.42 -2.78 -6.51
N TRP A 285 7.55 -3.50 -7.22
CA TRP A 285 6.15 -3.66 -6.82
C TRP A 285 6.04 -4.34 -5.44
N GLU A 286 6.95 -5.28 -5.15
CA GLU A 286 6.99 -6.02 -3.89
C GLU A 286 7.41 -5.12 -2.72
N GLN A 287 8.39 -4.23 -2.96
CA GLN A 287 8.81 -3.22 -1.99
C GLN A 287 7.70 -2.18 -1.71
N ALA A 288 7.00 -1.74 -2.76
CA ALA A 288 5.87 -0.83 -2.62
C ALA A 288 4.70 -1.48 -1.84
N THR A 289 4.44 -2.77 -2.06
CA THR A 289 3.45 -3.54 -1.30
C THR A 289 3.86 -3.70 0.16
N ALA A 290 5.13 -4.00 0.43
CA ALA A 290 5.69 -4.07 1.79
C ALA A 290 5.50 -2.75 2.55
N PHE A 291 5.73 -1.60 1.90
CA PHE A 291 5.48 -0.29 2.49
C PHE A 291 4.00 -0.09 2.86
N CYS A 292 3.07 -0.54 2.02
CA CYS A 292 1.64 -0.44 2.30
C CYS A 292 1.24 -1.27 3.54
N VAL A 293 1.83 -2.46 3.71
CA VAL A 293 1.60 -3.31 4.88
C VAL A 293 2.19 -2.65 6.13
N TRP A 294 3.45 -2.20 6.07
CA TRP A 294 4.08 -1.48 7.17
C TRP A 294 3.27 -0.24 7.60
N ARG A 295 2.81 0.57 6.64
CA ARG A 295 1.97 1.75 6.91
C ARG A 295 0.66 1.35 7.59
N THR A 296 0.08 0.22 7.22
CA THR A 296 -1.12 -0.34 7.85
C THR A 296 -0.86 -0.70 9.31
N ASP A 297 0.26 -1.36 9.60
CA ASP A 297 0.59 -1.76 10.96
C ASP A 297 0.87 -0.55 11.85
N MET A 298 1.63 0.43 11.34
CA MET A 298 1.86 1.70 12.03
C MET A 298 0.55 2.44 12.34
N PHE A 299 -0.38 2.46 11.39
CA PHE A 299 -1.67 3.09 11.58
C PHE A 299 -2.54 2.34 12.60
N LYS A 300 -2.57 1.00 12.53
CA LYS A 300 -3.28 0.16 13.52
C LYS A 300 -2.75 0.38 14.93
N GLN A 301 -1.43 0.43 15.11
CA GLN A 301 -0.80 0.65 16.42
C GLN A 301 -1.11 2.05 16.99
N SER A 302 -1.35 3.05 16.14
CA SER A 302 -1.70 4.40 16.57
C SER A 302 -3.16 4.53 17.08
N LEU A 303 -4.00 3.52 16.85
CA LEU A 303 -5.44 3.59 17.11
C LEU A 303 -5.85 2.58 18.19
N ASN A 304 -6.73 3.02 19.08
CA ASN A 304 -7.32 2.17 20.10
C ASN A 304 -8.72 1.71 19.64
N PHE A 305 -8.82 0.50 19.09
CA PHE A 305 -10.07 -0.03 18.56
C PHE A 305 -10.84 -0.85 19.60
N PRO A 306 -12.17 -0.71 19.68
CA PRO A 306 -13.01 -1.69 20.36
C PRO A 306 -12.87 -3.08 19.73
N ALA A 307 -13.01 -4.12 20.54
CA ALA A 307 -12.99 -5.50 20.07
C ALA A 307 -14.05 -5.74 18.99
N GLY A 308 -13.68 -6.45 17.92
CA GLY A 308 -14.57 -6.79 16.80
C GLY A 308 -14.65 -5.74 15.68
N GLN A 309 -13.91 -4.63 15.79
CA GLN A 309 -13.82 -3.63 14.74
C GLN A 309 -12.53 -3.82 13.93
N ALA A 310 -12.66 -3.84 12.61
CA ALA A 310 -11.54 -3.95 11.68
C ALA A 310 -11.43 -2.67 10.84
N ILE A 311 -10.23 -2.40 10.37
CA ILE A 311 -9.95 -1.33 9.41
C ILE A 311 -9.40 -1.91 8.11
N GLU A 312 -9.75 -1.28 7.00
CA GLU A 312 -9.17 -1.63 5.71
C GLU A 312 -7.69 -1.23 5.67
N PRO A 313 -6.82 -2.08 5.10
CA PRO A 313 -5.39 -1.81 4.99
C PRO A 313 -5.10 -0.73 3.94
N PHE A 314 -3.95 -0.09 4.08
CA PHE A 314 -3.33 0.61 2.95
C PHE A 314 -2.87 -0.43 1.92
N ARG A 315 -3.00 -0.09 0.65
CA ARG A 315 -2.63 -0.93 -0.48
C ARG A 315 -2.22 -0.05 -1.66
N LEU A 316 -1.70 -0.65 -2.71
CA LEU A 316 -1.63 0.02 -4.00
C LEU A 316 -3.06 0.21 -4.55
N PRO A 317 -3.33 1.30 -5.30
CA PRO A 317 -4.60 1.47 -5.99
C PRO A 317 -4.77 0.37 -7.05
N THR A 318 -6.01 0.02 -7.36
CA THR A 318 -6.28 -0.75 -8.58
C THR A 318 -6.06 0.16 -9.80
N GLU A 319 -5.83 -0.43 -10.97
CA GLU A 319 -5.72 0.34 -12.22
C GLU A 319 -6.95 1.22 -12.44
N GLY A 320 -8.15 0.69 -12.17
CA GLY A 320 -9.40 1.43 -12.33
C GLY A 320 -9.53 2.59 -11.34
N GLU A 321 -9.16 2.38 -10.07
CA GLU A 321 -9.16 3.45 -9.06
C GLU A 321 -8.19 4.57 -9.44
N TRP A 322 -7.00 4.21 -9.92
CA TRP A 322 -5.99 5.15 -10.37
C TRP A 322 -6.50 6.00 -11.53
N GLU A 323 -7.10 5.39 -12.55
CA GLU A 323 -7.65 6.10 -13.71
C GLU A 323 -8.82 7.01 -13.34
N TYR A 324 -9.76 6.50 -12.54
CA TYR A 324 -10.90 7.28 -12.05
C TYR A 324 -10.43 8.52 -11.28
N ALA A 325 -9.43 8.33 -10.42
CA ALA A 325 -8.81 9.38 -9.65
C ALA A 325 -8.07 10.39 -10.54
N ALA A 326 -7.29 9.93 -11.51
CA ALA A 326 -6.53 10.77 -12.43
C ALA A 326 -7.46 11.67 -13.25
N ARG A 327 -8.52 11.09 -13.82
CA ARG A 327 -9.52 11.78 -14.67
C ARG A 327 -10.51 12.63 -13.88
N ALA A 328 -10.43 12.65 -12.56
CA ALA A 328 -11.40 13.29 -11.67
C ALA A 328 -12.86 12.88 -11.96
N GLY A 329 -13.05 11.60 -12.31
CA GLY A 329 -14.37 11.04 -12.63
C GLY A 329 -15.04 11.55 -13.91
N LYS A 330 -14.28 12.10 -14.87
CA LYS A 330 -14.80 12.59 -16.16
C LYS A 330 -14.25 11.76 -17.32
N ASN A 331 -15.12 11.34 -18.23
CA ASN A 331 -14.73 10.47 -19.34
C ASN A 331 -13.93 11.22 -20.41
N GLU A 332 -14.23 12.51 -20.58
CA GLU A 332 -13.62 13.40 -21.57
C GLU A 332 -12.19 13.83 -21.23
N ASN A 333 -11.78 13.67 -19.97
CA ASN A 333 -10.45 14.09 -19.52
C ASN A 333 -9.37 13.12 -20.01
N LYS A 334 -8.63 13.52 -21.04
CA LYS A 334 -7.45 12.80 -21.53
C LYS A 334 -6.28 12.86 -20.55
N TYR A 335 -6.11 14.00 -19.88
CA TYR A 335 -5.11 14.26 -18.85
C TYR A 335 -5.80 14.56 -17.50
N PRO A 336 -5.05 14.70 -16.39
CA PRO A 336 -5.65 15.03 -15.10
C PRO A 336 -6.33 16.42 -15.01
N TRP A 337 -6.17 17.24 -16.04
CA TRP A 337 -6.81 18.55 -16.19
C TRP A 337 -7.84 18.53 -17.33
N SER A 338 -8.64 19.59 -17.44
CA SER A 338 -9.84 19.62 -18.31
C SER A 338 -9.59 20.00 -19.77
N THR A 339 -8.33 20.14 -20.20
CA THR A 339 -7.96 20.55 -21.56
C THR A 339 -7.01 19.52 -22.17
N ASP A 340 -7.01 19.41 -23.50
CA ASP A 340 -6.05 18.56 -24.20
C ASP A 340 -4.67 19.20 -24.35
N GLU A 341 -4.57 20.50 -24.07
CA GLU A 341 -3.31 21.24 -24.04
C GLU A 341 -2.41 20.74 -22.91
N LEU A 342 -1.11 20.66 -23.16
CA LEU A 342 -0.08 20.26 -22.18
C LEU A 342 0.48 21.46 -21.39
N GLN A 343 0.18 22.67 -21.88
CA GLN A 343 0.62 23.93 -21.29
C GLN A 343 -0.58 24.76 -20.85
N ASN A 344 -0.38 25.55 -19.79
CA ASN A 344 -1.36 26.53 -19.36
C ASN A 344 -1.38 27.76 -20.29
N ALA A 345 -2.29 28.70 -20.05
CA ALA A 345 -2.41 29.93 -20.84
C ALA A 345 -1.16 30.84 -20.84
N LYS A 346 -0.18 30.58 -19.96
CA LYS A 346 1.11 31.29 -19.89
C LYS A 346 2.23 30.54 -20.64
N GLY A 347 1.94 29.40 -21.27
CA GLY A 347 2.92 28.56 -21.96
C GLY A 347 3.76 27.68 -21.01
N CYS A 348 3.39 27.55 -19.74
CA CYS A 348 4.09 26.66 -18.81
C CYS A 348 3.48 25.26 -18.86
N PHE A 349 4.31 24.22 -18.92
CA PHE A 349 3.87 22.84 -18.84
C PHE A 349 3.16 22.55 -17.51
N MET A 350 2.19 21.65 -17.55
CA MET A 350 1.33 21.29 -16.41
C MET A 350 1.71 19.96 -15.75
N ALA A 351 2.78 19.32 -16.22
CA ALA A 351 3.31 18.06 -15.73
C ALA A 351 4.83 17.99 -16.01
N ASN A 352 5.52 17.08 -15.32
CA ASN A 352 6.92 16.74 -15.60
C ASN A 352 7.00 15.54 -16.54
N PHE A 353 7.42 15.72 -17.78
CA PHE A 353 7.48 14.69 -18.81
C PHE A 353 8.48 15.11 -19.90
N LYS A 354 8.74 14.25 -20.87
CA LYS A 354 9.64 14.57 -22.00
C LYS A 354 8.88 15.27 -23.14
N PRO A 355 8.94 16.61 -23.30
CA PRO A 355 8.06 17.31 -24.24
C PRO A 355 8.59 17.28 -25.67
N GLY A 356 9.93 17.20 -25.83
CA GLY A 356 10.59 17.24 -27.12
C GLY A 356 11.62 16.13 -27.35
N LYS A 357 12.13 16.05 -28.59
CA LYS A 357 13.18 15.09 -28.96
C LYS A 357 14.51 15.50 -28.32
N GLY A 358 14.82 14.91 -27.16
CA GLY A 358 16.07 15.12 -26.43
C GLY A 358 16.07 16.35 -25.51
N ASN A 359 14.98 17.11 -25.47
CA ASN A 359 14.80 18.21 -24.52
C ASN A 359 13.92 17.74 -23.36
N TYR A 360 14.55 17.19 -22.32
CA TYR A 360 13.84 16.79 -21.10
C TYR A 360 13.49 18.02 -20.25
N THR A 361 14.31 19.06 -20.29
CA THR A 361 14.23 20.22 -19.38
C THR A 361 13.23 21.30 -19.77
N GLU A 362 12.45 21.11 -20.83
CA GLU A 362 11.53 22.14 -21.33
C GLU A 362 10.41 22.48 -20.33
N ASP A 363 10.06 21.51 -19.49
CA ASP A 363 9.16 21.65 -18.35
C ASP A 363 9.84 22.16 -17.06
N GLY A 364 11.15 22.42 -17.13
CA GLY A 364 11.99 22.86 -16.01
C GLY A 364 12.73 21.74 -15.27
N HIS A 365 12.56 20.47 -15.63
CA HIS A 365 13.11 19.34 -14.86
C HIS A 365 13.78 18.29 -15.77
N LEU A 366 14.98 17.84 -15.42
CA LEU A 366 15.67 16.77 -16.17
C LEU A 366 15.32 15.36 -15.64
N ILE A 367 14.92 15.30 -14.37
CA ILE A 367 14.63 14.11 -13.58
C ILE A 367 13.27 14.34 -12.89
N PRO A 368 12.79 13.49 -11.95
CA PRO A 368 11.59 13.80 -11.17
C PRO A 368 11.68 15.19 -10.53
N SER A 369 10.53 15.82 -10.35
CA SER A 369 10.39 17.08 -9.61
C SER A 369 10.03 16.79 -8.16
N ARG A 370 10.06 17.82 -7.29
CA ARG A 370 9.40 17.69 -5.98
C ARG A 370 7.94 17.35 -6.20
N VAL A 371 7.38 16.49 -5.36
CA VAL A 371 5.95 16.20 -5.41
C VAL A 371 5.15 17.47 -5.18
N GLY A 372 4.02 17.62 -5.88
CA GLY A 372 3.16 18.79 -5.81
C GLY A 372 3.74 20.04 -6.51
N SER A 373 4.71 19.89 -7.42
CA SER A 373 5.26 21.02 -8.18
C SER A 373 4.26 21.60 -9.19
N PHE A 374 3.32 20.78 -9.68
CA PHE A 374 2.28 21.17 -10.63
C PHE A 374 0.92 21.29 -9.95
N ALA A 375 -0.06 21.87 -10.65
CA ALA A 375 -1.40 22.06 -10.10
C ALA A 375 -2.11 20.71 -9.89
N PRO A 376 -2.86 20.54 -8.79
CA PRO A 376 -3.62 19.32 -8.57
C PRO A 376 -4.83 19.24 -9.51
N ASN A 377 -5.33 18.03 -9.71
CA ASN A 377 -6.60 17.82 -10.42
C ASN A 377 -7.82 18.24 -9.57
N GLN A 378 -9.03 18.08 -10.10
CA GLN A 378 -10.26 18.50 -9.42
C GLN A 378 -10.57 17.71 -8.13
N PHE A 379 -9.95 16.55 -7.92
CA PHE A 379 -10.03 15.81 -6.67
C PHE A 379 -8.99 16.29 -5.65
N GLY A 380 -7.97 17.05 -6.04
CA GLY A 380 -6.89 17.48 -5.16
C GLY A 380 -5.67 16.56 -5.20
N LEU A 381 -5.54 15.71 -6.22
CA LEU A 381 -4.39 14.84 -6.42
C LEU A 381 -3.36 15.53 -7.32
N TYR A 382 -2.10 15.45 -6.93
CA TYR A 382 -0.95 15.98 -7.63
C TYR A 382 -0.27 14.90 -8.46
N ASP A 383 0.42 15.34 -9.52
CA ASP A 383 1.34 14.53 -10.32
C ASP A 383 0.71 13.25 -10.90
N MET A 384 -0.61 13.25 -11.15
CA MET A 384 -1.33 12.14 -11.79
C MET A 384 -0.97 11.98 -13.30
N ALA A 385 -0.04 12.79 -13.81
CA ALA A 385 0.52 12.71 -15.14
C ALA A 385 1.99 13.14 -15.07
N GLY A 386 2.90 12.27 -15.51
CA GLY A 386 4.34 12.54 -15.48
C GLY A 386 4.95 12.33 -14.10
N ASN A 387 6.04 13.04 -13.82
CA ASN A 387 6.90 12.87 -12.65
C ASN A 387 7.44 11.44 -12.54
N VAL A 388 6.75 10.54 -11.85
CA VAL A 388 7.07 9.10 -11.88
C VAL A 388 5.82 8.29 -12.22
N ALA A 389 6.01 7.22 -12.97
CA ALA A 389 4.93 6.29 -13.22
C ALA A 389 4.65 5.49 -11.93
N GLU A 390 3.43 5.00 -11.75
CA GLU A 390 3.01 4.47 -10.46
C GLU A 390 2.58 3.00 -10.52
N TRP A 391 3.13 2.21 -9.60
CA TRP A 391 2.69 0.84 -9.37
C TRP A 391 1.23 0.76 -8.94
N THR A 392 0.47 -0.15 -9.56
CA THR A 392 -0.89 -0.51 -9.14
C THR A 392 -0.95 -1.96 -8.64
N SER A 393 -2.02 -2.35 -7.94
CA SER A 393 -2.20 -3.74 -7.48
C SER A 393 -2.56 -4.70 -8.63
N THR A 394 -2.97 -4.17 -9.78
CA THR A 394 -3.57 -4.93 -10.89
C THR A 394 -2.51 -5.66 -11.72
N MET A 395 -2.76 -6.92 -12.06
CA MET A 395 -1.94 -7.68 -13.00
C MET A 395 -2.08 -7.09 -14.41
N TYR A 396 -0.98 -6.98 -15.14
CA TYR A 396 -1.06 -6.60 -16.54
C TYR A 396 -1.44 -7.81 -17.42
N SER A 397 -2.54 -7.63 -18.14
CA SER A 397 -2.97 -8.49 -19.25
C SER A 397 -3.60 -7.58 -20.30
N GLU A 398 -3.35 -7.84 -21.58
CA GLU A 398 -3.95 -7.08 -22.70
C GLU A 398 -5.48 -7.08 -22.60
N SER A 399 -6.08 -8.23 -22.30
CA SER A 399 -7.54 -8.38 -22.11
C SER A 399 -8.01 -8.06 -20.70
N GLY A 400 -7.14 -7.57 -19.81
CA GLY A 400 -7.45 -7.31 -18.40
C GLY A 400 -8.71 -6.46 -18.18
N PRO A 401 -8.88 -5.32 -18.87
CA PRO A 401 -10.09 -4.49 -18.78
C PRO A 401 -11.38 -5.27 -19.05
N SER A 402 -11.40 -6.12 -20.08
CA SER A 402 -12.55 -6.95 -20.42
C SER A 402 -12.89 -7.99 -19.34
N GLN A 403 -11.89 -8.50 -18.61
CA GLN A 403 -12.04 -9.55 -17.59
C GLN A 403 -12.49 -9.05 -16.21
N MET A 404 -12.27 -7.77 -15.89
CA MET A 404 -12.64 -7.20 -14.58
C MET A 404 -14.17 -7.09 -14.40
N SER A 405 -14.66 -6.98 -13.16
CA SER A 405 -16.05 -6.60 -12.92
C SER A 405 -16.30 -5.12 -13.27
N ASP A 406 -17.53 -4.78 -13.57
CA ASP A 406 -18.02 -3.39 -13.63
C ASP A 406 -18.15 -2.74 -12.24
N MET A 407 -18.17 -3.52 -11.17
CA MET A 407 -18.21 -3.04 -9.78
C MET A 407 -16.86 -3.23 -9.10
N ASN A 408 -16.21 -2.14 -8.69
CA ASN A 408 -14.88 -2.11 -8.07
C ASN A 408 -13.88 -3.00 -8.85
N PRO A 409 -13.55 -2.65 -10.11
CA PRO A 409 -12.71 -3.47 -10.98
C PRO A 409 -11.35 -3.76 -10.32
N ASP A 410 -11.05 -5.06 -10.21
CA ASP A 410 -9.80 -5.57 -9.69
C ASP A 410 -9.45 -6.88 -10.41
N LEU A 411 -8.21 -7.01 -10.83
CA LEU A 411 -7.66 -8.22 -11.45
C LEU A 411 -6.31 -8.49 -10.80
N ARG A 412 -6.27 -9.50 -9.93
CA ARG A 412 -5.07 -9.87 -9.18
C ARG A 412 -4.51 -11.20 -9.64
N TYR A 413 -3.19 -11.24 -9.72
CA TYR A 413 -2.42 -12.46 -9.88
C TYR A 413 -1.15 -12.32 -9.04
N ASN A 414 -0.97 -13.25 -8.11
CA ASN A 414 0.25 -13.37 -7.32
C ASN A 414 1.08 -14.45 -7.98
N ALA A 415 2.06 -14.03 -8.78
CA ALA A 415 2.87 -14.97 -9.53
C ALA A 415 3.82 -15.73 -8.60
N ALA A 416 3.80 -17.05 -8.72
CA ALA A 416 4.76 -17.92 -8.04
C ALA A 416 6.17 -17.74 -8.63
N LYS A 417 7.18 -18.29 -7.95
CA LYS A 417 8.58 -18.20 -8.42
C LYS A 417 8.77 -18.94 -9.74
N GLU A 418 8.13 -20.08 -9.87
CA GLU A 418 8.12 -21.00 -11.00
C GLU A 418 7.27 -20.54 -12.19
N ASP A 419 6.37 -19.57 -11.98
CA ASP A 419 5.54 -19.05 -13.05
C ASP A 419 6.38 -18.40 -14.16
N PRO A 420 5.94 -18.48 -15.43
CA PRO A 420 6.58 -17.79 -16.53
C PRO A 420 6.76 -16.30 -16.23
N TYR A 421 7.95 -15.77 -16.51
CA TYR A 421 8.27 -14.36 -16.21
C TYR A 421 7.27 -13.39 -16.83
N ALA A 422 6.74 -13.70 -18.01
CA ALA A 422 5.70 -12.94 -18.70
C ALA A 422 4.42 -12.71 -17.89
N MET A 423 4.11 -13.58 -16.93
CA MET A 423 2.92 -13.47 -16.05
C MET A 423 3.19 -12.63 -14.79
N LYS A 424 4.44 -12.20 -14.57
CA LYS A 424 4.86 -11.40 -13.41
C LYS A 424 4.76 -9.89 -13.67
N LYS A 425 3.96 -9.49 -14.65
CA LYS A 425 3.78 -8.10 -15.05
C LYS A 425 2.68 -7.44 -14.21
N LYS A 426 2.95 -6.23 -13.75
CA LYS A 426 2.00 -5.38 -13.03
C LYS A 426 1.72 -4.13 -13.84
N VAL A 427 0.49 -3.63 -13.73
CA VAL A 427 0.09 -2.40 -14.42
C VAL A 427 0.79 -1.22 -13.77
N VAL A 428 1.34 -0.35 -14.60
CA VAL A 428 1.93 0.93 -14.25
C VAL A 428 1.15 2.03 -14.97
N ARG A 429 0.88 3.15 -14.28
CA ARG A 429 0.07 4.26 -14.81
C ARG A 429 0.75 5.61 -14.64
N GLY A 430 0.26 6.64 -15.33
CA GLY A 430 0.68 8.05 -15.18
C GLY A 430 1.85 8.50 -16.05
N GLY A 431 2.68 7.57 -16.52
CA GLY A 431 3.92 7.92 -17.21
C GLY A 431 4.89 8.68 -16.30
N SER A 432 6.05 9.07 -16.81
CA SER A 432 7.11 9.66 -16.00
C SER A 432 7.81 10.81 -16.68
N TRP A 433 8.75 11.44 -15.97
CA TRP A 433 9.67 12.47 -16.47
C TRP A 433 10.40 12.05 -17.77
N LYS A 434 10.60 10.75 -18.00
CA LYS A 434 11.26 10.26 -19.22
C LYS A 434 10.33 10.06 -20.42
N ASP A 435 9.02 10.04 -20.19
CA ASP A 435 8.02 9.61 -21.15
C ASP A 435 7.43 10.78 -21.93
N VAL A 436 7.03 10.52 -23.18
CA VAL A 436 6.40 11.54 -24.02
C VAL A 436 4.92 11.74 -23.64
N ALA A 437 4.34 12.86 -24.11
CA ALA A 437 2.96 13.30 -23.84
C ALA A 437 1.87 12.22 -23.97
N GLN A 438 2.09 11.21 -24.81
CA GLN A 438 1.15 10.11 -24.99
C GLN A 438 1.07 9.22 -23.74
N PHE A 439 2.20 8.84 -23.15
CA PHE A 439 2.24 7.89 -22.03
C PHE A 439 1.82 8.52 -20.70
N ILE A 440 1.73 9.86 -20.63
CA ILE A 440 1.21 10.57 -19.46
C ILE A 440 -0.30 10.84 -19.53
N ARG A 441 -1.00 10.34 -20.56
CA ARG A 441 -2.46 10.39 -20.60
C ARG A 441 -3.04 9.51 -19.49
N SER A 442 -4.15 9.95 -18.91
CA SER A 442 -4.80 9.24 -17.81
C SER A 442 -5.40 7.90 -18.23
N ASP A 443 -5.75 7.68 -19.50
CA ASP A 443 -6.22 6.38 -20.04
C ASP A 443 -5.11 5.41 -20.46
N MET A 444 -3.85 5.85 -20.49
CA MET A 444 -2.77 5.00 -20.99
C MET A 444 -2.22 4.08 -19.91
N ARG A 445 -2.23 2.79 -20.21
CA ARG A 445 -1.67 1.75 -19.35
C ARG A 445 -0.35 1.24 -19.89
N THR A 446 0.59 1.01 -19.01
CA THR A 446 1.85 0.33 -19.31
C THR A 446 2.08 -0.79 -18.31
N PHE A 447 3.20 -1.49 -18.43
CA PHE A 447 3.56 -2.54 -17.50
C PHE A 447 5.04 -2.51 -17.18
N GLU A 448 5.37 -3.13 -16.06
CA GLU A 448 6.72 -3.54 -15.73
C GLU A 448 6.65 -4.85 -14.92
N TYR A 449 7.75 -5.61 -14.88
CA TYR A 449 7.83 -6.82 -14.07
C TYR A 449 7.93 -6.49 -12.58
N GLN A 450 7.23 -7.26 -11.74
CA GLN A 450 7.05 -6.96 -10.32
C GLN A 450 8.36 -6.85 -9.50
N ASN A 451 9.45 -7.44 -9.99
CA ASN A 451 10.78 -7.46 -9.36
C ASN A 451 11.74 -6.40 -9.94
N GLU A 452 11.37 -5.68 -11.00
CA GLU A 452 12.21 -4.65 -11.58
C GLU A 452 12.13 -3.35 -10.77
N THR A 453 13.26 -2.68 -10.68
CA THR A 453 13.44 -1.39 -10.00
C THR A 453 13.80 -0.35 -11.05
N ARG A 454 12.96 0.67 -11.21
CA ARG A 454 13.16 1.73 -12.22
C ARG A 454 13.31 3.09 -11.56
N SER A 455 14.19 3.91 -12.12
CA SER A 455 14.43 5.33 -11.77
C SER A 455 13.28 6.27 -12.16
N TYR A 456 12.25 5.73 -12.81
CA TYR A 456 11.08 6.45 -13.30
C TYR A 456 9.75 5.81 -12.86
N ILE A 457 9.79 4.81 -11.97
CA ILE A 457 8.60 4.20 -11.37
C ILE A 457 8.66 4.36 -9.86
N GLY A 458 7.63 4.98 -9.31
CA GLY A 458 7.34 5.08 -7.88
C GLY A 458 5.97 4.48 -7.58
N PHE A 459 5.30 4.99 -6.54
CA PHE A 459 3.96 4.55 -6.17
C PHE A 459 3.28 5.55 -5.23
N ARG A 460 1.96 5.38 -5.09
CA ARG A 460 1.13 6.01 -4.06
C ARG A 460 0.24 4.96 -3.40
N CYS A 461 -0.20 5.20 -2.17
CA CYS A 461 -1.13 4.28 -1.51
C CYS A 461 -2.59 4.70 -1.73
N ALA A 462 -3.47 3.70 -1.68
CA ALA A 462 -4.91 3.85 -1.56
C ALA A 462 -5.42 3.04 -0.35
N ARG A 463 -6.62 3.37 0.12
CA ARG A 463 -7.28 2.71 1.23
C ARG A 463 -8.79 2.82 1.09
N THR A 464 -9.49 1.70 1.14
CA THR A 464 -10.96 1.68 1.03
C THR A 464 -11.60 2.48 2.17
N GLN A 465 -12.62 3.30 1.87
CA GLN A 465 -13.37 4.01 2.91
C GLN A 465 -14.46 3.09 3.48
N ILE A 466 -14.40 2.74 4.76
CA ILE A 466 -15.53 2.08 5.43
C ILE A 466 -16.51 3.13 5.97
N GLY A 467 -17.77 3.00 5.56
CA GLY A 467 -18.89 3.75 6.13
C GLY A 467 -19.12 5.13 5.50
N PHE A 468 -20.35 5.61 5.65
CA PHE A 468 -20.78 6.91 5.14
C PHE A 468 -20.32 8.04 6.06
N SER A 469 -19.01 8.19 6.27
CA SER A 469 -18.49 9.37 6.96
C SER A 469 -18.86 10.58 6.12
N ARG A 470 -19.89 11.32 6.56
CA ARG A 470 -20.16 12.66 6.06
C ARG A 470 -18.93 13.47 6.39
N SER A 471 -18.06 13.68 5.40
CA SER A 471 -17.18 14.85 5.39
C SER A 471 -18.05 16.02 5.79
N LYS A 472 -17.81 16.58 6.99
CA LYS A 472 -18.33 17.89 7.33
C LYS A 472 -17.61 18.84 6.38
N GLY A 473 -18.17 19.03 5.19
CA GLY A 473 -17.78 20.10 4.30
C GLY A 473 -17.79 21.37 5.13
N LYS A 474 -16.63 22.01 5.27
CA LYS A 474 -16.59 23.41 5.69
C LYS A 474 -17.46 24.15 4.67
N LYS A 475 -18.60 24.64 5.14
CA LYS A 475 -19.41 25.61 4.41
C LYS A 475 -18.63 26.90 4.24
#